data_AF-A0A0B0NKK7-F1
#
_entry.id   AF-A0A0B0NKK7-F1
#
_cell.length_a   1.000
_cell.length_b   1.000
_cell.length_c   1.000
_cell.angle_alpha   90.00
_cell.angle_beta   90.00
_cell.angle_gamma   90.00
#
_symmetry.space_group_name_H-M   'P 1'
#
loop_
_entity.id
_entity.type
_entity.pdbx_description
1 polymer ?
#
loop_
_entity_poly.entity_id
_entity_poly.type
_entity_poly.pdbx_seq_one_letter_code
_entity_poly.pdbx_strand_id
1 'polypeptide(L)'
;MDLDEGAEAIERFTRGEILAVPCEADLIVEPHEGMEFESEDAAKIFYDEYARRVGFVMRVMSCRRSERDGRILARRLGCNKEGYCVSIRGKFGPVRKPRPSTREGCKAMIHIKFNKSGKWVITRFIKEHNHPLVVAPREARQTMDEKDKKIQELTVELRNKKRLCAAYQEQLTAFMKIVEEHSNQLSKKVQNVVNNLKEYESIEPQLLQQR
;
A
#
# COMPACT_ATOMS: atom_id res chain seq x y z
N MET A 1 30.22 68.71 40.54
CA MET A 1 29.15 69.63 40.14
C MET A 1 28.16 68.79 39.39
N ASP A 2 27.18 68.28 40.11
CA ASP A 2 25.96 67.70 39.53
C ASP A 2 25.19 68.83 38.83
N LEU A 3 24.58 68.53 37.69
CA LEU A 3 23.22 68.96 37.35
C LEU A 3 22.70 68.08 36.20
N ASP A 4 21.61 67.42 36.54
CA ASP A 4 20.62 66.66 35.77
C ASP A 4 20.03 67.47 34.60
N GLU A 5 19.47 66.79 33.59
CA GLU A 5 18.05 66.86 33.19
C GLU A 5 17.82 66.20 31.82
N GLY A 6 16.94 65.20 31.79
CA GLY A 6 16.63 64.38 30.62
C GLY A 6 15.65 65.01 29.63
N ALA A 7 15.50 64.36 28.47
CA ALA A 7 14.28 64.40 27.67
C ALA A 7 14.18 63.13 26.82
N GLU A 8 13.23 62.28 27.19
CA GLU A 8 12.75 61.11 26.49
C GLU A 8 11.74 61.56 25.41
N ALA A 9 11.89 61.13 24.15
CA ALA A 9 10.85 61.27 23.12
C ALA A 9 10.96 60.22 21.99
N ILE A 10 10.28 59.11 22.20
CA ILE A 10 9.30 58.45 21.29
C ILE A 10 9.76 58.00 19.88
N GLU A 11 9.64 56.69 19.69
CA GLU A 11 9.65 55.92 18.44
C GLU A 11 8.88 56.55 17.27
N ARG A 12 9.46 56.48 16.07
CA ARG A 12 8.69 56.38 14.83
C ARG A 12 9.27 55.31 13.92
N PHE A 13 8.57 54.18 13.88
CA PHE A 13 8.66 53.12 12.89
C PHE A 13 8.55 53.67 11.46
N THR A 14 9.56 53.43 10.60
CA THR A 14 9.37 53.35 9.15
C THR A 14 10.17 52.18 8.56
N ARG A 15 9.53 51.02 8.68
CA ARG A 15 9.43 49.90 7.74
C ARG A 15 10.19 50.04 6.41
N GLY A 16 11.30 49.30 6.31
CA GLY A 16 11.42 48.21 5.33
C GLY A 16 11.97 48.56 3.94
N GLU A 17 13.27 48.34 3.76
CA GLU A 17 13.86 47.83 2.52
C GLU A 17 14.95 46.82 2.89
N ILE A 18 14.52 45.60 3.24
CA ILE A 18 15.41 44.44 3.21
C ILE A 18 15.36 43.96 1.77
N LEU A 19 16.42 44.24 1.01
CA LEU A 19 16.67 43.64 -0.30
C LEU A 19 16.80 42.14 -0.10
N ALA A 20 15.68 41.44 -0.28
CA ALA A 20 15.64 40.00 -0.41
C ALA A 20 16.42 39.64 -1.68
N VAL A 21 17.65 39.19 -1.48
CA VAL A 21 18.37 38.37 -2.45
C VAL A 21 17.42 37.25 -2.87
N PRO A 22 17.05 37.12 -4.16
CA PRO A 22 16.25 35.99 -4.59
C PRO A 22 17.07 34.72 -4.39
N CYS A 23 16.77 33.97 -3.33
CA CYS A 23 17.16 32.57 -3.23
C CYS A 23 16.59 31.85 -4.46
N GLU A 24 17.47 31.24 -5.25
CA GLU A 24 17.23 30.39 -6.42
C GLU A 24 15.76 30.03 -6.62
N ALA A 25 15.05 30.89 -7.35
CA ALA A 25 13.65 30.74 -7.64
C ALA A 25 13.43 29.48 -8.46
N ASP A 26 12.83 28.44 -7.85
CA ASP A 26 11.70 27.65 -8.36
C ASP A 26 11.49 27.54 -9.90
N LEU A 27 12.54 27.34 -10.68
CA LEU A 27 12.38 27.10 -12.11
C LEU A 27 11.69 25.74 -12.28
N ILE A 28 10.45 25.77 -12.74
CA ILE A 28 9.70 24.56 -13.13
C ILE A 28 10.42 24.00 -14.36
N VAL A 29 11.21 22.94 -14.17
CA VAL A 29 11.87 22.24 -15.28
C VAL A 29 10.81 21.57 -16.13
N GLU A 30 10.61 22.10 -17.33
CA GLU A 30 9.60 21.61 -18.27
C GLU A 30 10.09 20.33 -18.97
N PRO A 31 9.27 19.26 -19.01
CA PRO A 31 9.56 18.07 -19.78
C PRO A 31 9.75 18.41 -21.26
N HIS A 32 10.76 17.83 -21.90
CA HIS A 32 10.92 17.94 -23.36
C HIS A 32 11.19 16.58 -23.99
N GLU A 33 10.85 16.46 -25.27
CA GLU A 33 11.14 15.26 -26.05
C GLU A 33 12.65 15.06 -26.16
N GLY A 34 13.10 13.84 -25.89
CA GLY A 34 14.53 13.48 -25.84
C GLY A 34 15.14 13.45 -24.44
N MET A 35 14.46 13.94 -23.39
CA MET A 35 14.94 13.77 -22.01
C MET A 35 15.11 12.29 -21.65
N GLU A 36 16.28 11.94 -21.10
CA GLU A 36 16.64 10.58 -20.73
C GLU A 36 16.61 10.37 -19.20
N PHE A 37 16.21 9.18 -18.76
CA PHE A 37 16.16 8.76 -17.37
C PHE A 37 16.76 7.35 -17.22
N GLU A 38 17.38 7.09 -16.08
CA GLU A 38 17.99 5.79 -15.78
C GLU A 38 16.94 4.72 -15.46
N SER A 39 15.79 5.12 -14.92
CA SER A 39 14.72 4.20 -14.51
C SER A 39 13.32 4.74 -14.84
N GLU A 40 12.35 3.84 -14.87
CA GLU A 40 10.94 4.19 -15.03
C GLU A 40 10.45 5.07 -13.88
N ASP A 41 10.86 4.74 -12.65
CA ASP A 41 10.45 5.46 -11.46
C ASP A 41 11.07 6.86 -11.43
N ALA A 42 12.31 7.05 -11.90
CA ALA A 42 12.91 8.37 -12.02
C ALA A 42 12.11 9.28 -12.98
N ALA A 43 11.71 8.76 -14.14
CA ALA A 43 10.87 9.50 -15.09
C ALA A 43 9.48 9.82 -14.50
N LYS A 44 8.92 8.89 -13.72
CA LYS A 44 7.63 9.07 -13.03
C LYS A 44 7.72 10.15 -11.95
N ILE A 45 8.76 10.13 -11.12
CA ILE A 45 8.99 11.11 -10.05
C ILE A 45 9.17 12.50 -10.66
N PHE A 46 9.98 12.62 -11.71
CA PHE A 46 10.18 13.88 -12.43
C PHE A 46 8.86 14.47 -12.93
N TYR A 47 8.03 13.67 -13.60
CA TYR A 47 6.76 14.18 -14.12
C TYR A 47 5.71 14.43 -13.03
N ASP A 48 5.75 13.69 -11.92
CA ASP A 48 4.91 13.97 -10.74
C ASP A 48 5.28 15.31 -10.10
N GLU A 49 6.57 15.61 -10.01
CA GLU A 49 7.05 16.89 -9.50
C GLU A 49 6.69 18.05 -10.43
N TYR A 50 6.88 17.88 -11.75
CA TYR A 50 6.40 18.84 -12.73
C TYR A 50 4.90 19.08 -12.59
N ALA A 51 4.09 18.02 -12.49
CA ALA A 51 2.65 18.12 -12.32
C ALA A 51 2.27 18.88 -11.04
N ARG A 52 2.96 18.58 -9.92
CA ARG A 52 2.77 19.27 -8.64
C ARG A 52 3.04 20.77 -8.75
N ARG A 53 4.14 21.16 -9.42
CA ARG A 53 4.52 22.57 -9.60
C ARG A 53 3.57 23.30 -10.55
N VAL A 54 3.13 22.64 -11.61
CA VAL A 54 2.19 23.20 -12.60
C VAL A 54 0.74 23.23 -12.09
N GLY A 55 0.38 22.41 -11.10
CA GLY A 55 -0.94 22.44 -10.45
C GLY A 55 -1.93 21.42 -11.01
N PHE A 56 -1.45 20.25 -11.44
CA PHE A 56 -2.31 19.10 -11.74
C PHE A 56 -1.80 17.82 -11.05
N VAL A 57 -2.63 16.79 -11.04
CA VAL A 57 -2.23 15.48 -10.50
C VAL A 57 -1.93 14.56 -11.67
N MET A 58 -0.71 14.02 -11.68
CA MET A 58 -0.29 13.01 -12.62
C MET A 58 -0.96 11.66 -12.33
N ARG A 59 -1.29 10.91 -13.38
CA ARG A 59 -1.78 9.54 -13.30
C ARG A 59 -1.08 8.68 -14.35
N VAL A 60 -0.83 7.43 -13.99
CA VAL A 60 -0.42 6.42 -14.96
C VAL A 60 -1.62 5.95 -15.79
N MET A 61 -1.56 6.18 -17.10
CA MET A 61 -2.66 5.93 -18.02
C MET A 61 -2.57 4.55 -18.68
N SER A 62 -1.39 4.17 -19.15
CA SER A 62 -1.16 2.86 -19.75
C SER A 62 0.30 2.44 -19.63
N CYS A 63 0.53 1.12 -19.65
CA CYS A 63 1.85 0.53 -19.74
C CYS A 63 1.86 -0.51 -20.86
N ARG A 64 2.90 -0.48 -21.70
CA ARG A 64 3.17 -1.53 -22.67
C ARG A 64 4.27 -2.42 -22.11
N ARG A 65 4.03 -3.73 -22.05
CA ARG A 65 5.01 -4.73 -21.61
C ARG A 65 5.47 -5.58 -22.79
N SER A 66 6.69 -6.10 -22.68
CA SER A 66 7.21 -7.15 -23.57
C SER A 66 6.42 -8.41 -23.32
N GLU A 67 5.96 -9.06 -24.39
CA GLU A 67 5.26 -10.36 -24.31
C GLU A 67 6.20 -11.49 -23.92
N ARG A 68 7.50 -11.36 -24.20
CA ARG A 68 8.51 -12.39 -23.89
C ARG A 68 9.00 -12.31 -22.44
N ASP A 69 9.34 -11.10 -21.98
CA ASP A 69 10.03 -10.93 -20.70
C ASP A 69 9.18 -10.26 -19.62
N GLY A 70 7.96 -9.82 -19.95
CA GLY A 70 7.09 -9.06 -19.04
C GLY A 70 7.60 -7.65 -18.68
N ARG A 71 8.81 -7.26 -19.10
CA ARG A 71 9.42 -5.96 -18.83
C ARG A 71 8.61 -4.82 -19.45
N ILE A 72 8.54 -3.68 -18.78
CA ILE A 72 7.82 -2.50 -19.28
C ILE A 72 8.67 -1.84 -20.36
N LEU A 73 8.10 -1.68 -21.55
CA LEU A 73 8.75 -1.06 -22.73
C LEU A 73 8.34 0.39 -22.93
N ALA A 74 7.14 0.76 -22.47
CA ALA A 74 6.65 2.13 -22.58
C ALA A 74 5.59 2.43 -21.51
N ARG A 75 5.51 3.68 -21.10
CA ARG A 75 4.51 4.18 -20.15
C ARG A 75 3.91 5.50 -20.65
N ARG A 76 2.60 5.61 -20.54
CA ARG A 76 1.88 6.89 -20.72
C ARG A 76 1.51 7.45 -19.36
N LEU A 77 1.93 8.67 -19.08
CA LEU A 77 1.59 9.42 -17.87
C LEU A 77 0.78 10.65 -18.28
N GLY A 78 -0.38 10.86 -17.68
CA GLY A 78 -1.33 11.90 -18.09
C GLY A 78 -1.93 12.64 -16.90
N CYS A 79 -2.75 13.65 -17.19
CA CYS A 79 -3.49 14.37 -16.16
C CYS A 79 -4.62 13.49 -15.56
N ASN A 80 -4.92 13.66 -14.26
CA ASN A 80 -6.03 12.97 -13.59
C ASN A 80 -7.41 13.29 -14.21
N LYS A 81 -7.54 14.43 -14.89
CA LYS A 81 -8.75 14.85 -15.61
C LYS A 81 -8.82 14.29 -17.05
N GLU A 82 -7.91 13.39 -17.44
CA GLU A 82 -7.92 12.76 -18.77
C GLU A 82 -9.14 11.84 -18.99
N GLY A 83 -9.67 11.90 -20.21
CA GLY A 83 -10.78 11.10 -20.70
C GLY A 83 -12.16 11.62 -20.28
N TYR A 84 -13.20 10.90 -20.68
CA TYR A 84 -14.57 11.15 -20.24
C TYR A 84 -15.04 9.94 -19.42
N CYS A 85 -15.80 10.18 -18.35
CA CYS A 85 -16.46 9.06 -17.68
C CYS A 85 -17.60 8.58 -18.57
N VAL A 86 -17.38 7.46 -19.25
CA VAL A 86 -18.48 6.67 -19.78
C VAL A 86 -19.11 6.02 -18.55
N SER A 87 -20.25 6.55 -18.11
CA SER A 87 -21.06 5.85 -17.13
C SER A 87 -21.49 4.53 -17.77
N ILE A 88 -20.79 3.42 -17.47
CA ILE A 88 -21.31 2.09 -17.76
C ILE A 88 -22.45 1.87 -16.77
N ARG A 89 -23.60 2.43 -17.12
CA ARG A 89 -24.84 2.30 -16.38
C ARG A 89 -25.40 0.92 -16.71
N GLY A 90 -25.45 0.08 -15.68
CA GLY A 90 -26.43 -1.00 -15.53
C GLY A 90 -26.18 -2.28 -16.32
N LYS A 91 -25.52 -3.27 -15.69
CA LYS A 91 -25.93 -4.68 -15.84
C LYS A 91 -25.90 -5.52 -14.55
N PHE A 92 -25.09 -5.23 -13.53
CA PHE A 92 -25.08 -6.05 -12.31
C PHE A 92 -24.74 -5.26 -11.03
N GLY A 93 -25.68 -5.17 -10.08
CA GLY A 93 -25.41 -4.86 -8.66
C GLY A 93 -26.01 -3.55 -8.10
N PRO A 94 -26.19 -3.47 -6.76
CA PRO A 94 -26.80 -2.32 -6.09
C PRO A 94 -25.96 -1.05 -6.27
N VAL A 95 -26.65 0.01 -6.68
CA VAL A 95 -26.11 1.30 -7.11
C VAL A 95 -25.41 2.00 -5.93
N ARG A 96 -24.07 1.88 -5.84
CA ARG A 96 -23.28 2.84 -5.06
C ARG A 96 -23.48 4.22 -5.68
N LYS A 97 -23.77 5.25 -4.86
CA LYS A 97 -23.97 6.65 -5.32
C LYS A 97 -22.89 7.01 -6.36
N PRO A 98 -23.26 7.46 -7.57
CA PRO A 98 -22.28 7.84 -8.59
C PRO A 98 -21.35 8.90 -8.04
N ARG A 99 -20.05 8.60 -7.97
CA ARG A 99 -19.04 9.59 -7.63
C ARG A 99 -19.00 10.57 -8.81
N PRO A 100 -19.25 11.89 -8.62
CA PRO A 100 -19.20 12.85 -9.72
C PRO A 100 -17.83 12.75 -10.40
N SER A 101 -17.84 12.59 -11.72
CA SER A 101 -16.60 12.42 -12.47
C SER A 101 -15.89 13.76 -12.60
N THR A 102 -14.63 13.81 -12.17
CA THR A 102 -13.73 14.96 -12.35
C THR A 102 -12.97 14.91 -13.68
N ARG A 103 -13.39 14.07 -14.64
CA ARG A 103 -12.69 13.90 -15.91
C ARG A 103 -13.27 14.84 -16.97
N GLU A 104 -12.46 15.81 -17.38
CA GLU A 104 -12.83 16.90 -18.28
C GLU A 104 -12.29 16.67 -19.69
N GLY A 105 -11.76 15.48 -20.00
CA GLY A 105 -11.20 15.17 -21.32
C GLY A 105 -9.81 15.74 -21.55
N CYS A 106 -9.05 16.02 -20.48
CA CYS A 106 -7.71 16.60 -20.58
C CYS A 106 -6.78 15.73 -21.43
N LYS A 107 -5.97 16.35 -22.29
CA LYS A 107 -5.03 15.67 -23.19
C LYS A 107 -3.56 15.84 -22.78
N ALA A 108 -3.28 16.57 -21.69
CA ALA A 108 -1.92 16.75 -21.20
C ALA A 108 -1.31 15.42 -20.76
N MET A 109 -0.19 15.05 -21.38
CA MET A 109 0.48 13.77 -21.14
C MET A 109 1.95 13.77 -21.58
N ILE A 110 2.74 12.89 -20.97
CA ILE A 110 4.02 12.43 -21.51
C ILE A 110 3.98 10.95 -21.89
N HIS A 111 4.78 10.60 -22.89
CA HIS A 111 5.01 9.21 -23.29
C HIS A 111 6.48 8.87 -23.17
N ILE A 112 6.81 7.98 -22.24
CA ILE A 112 8.18 7.48 -22.05
C ILE A 112 8.33 6.09 -22.67
N LYS A 113 9.45 5.86 -23.34
CA LYS A 113 9.80 4.56 -23.93
C LYS A 113 11.20 4.13 -23.49
N PHE A 114 11.37 2.83 -23.32
CA PHE A 114 12.67 2.24 -23.07
C PHE A 114 13.44 2.11 -24.39
N ASN A 115 14.59 2.78 -24.48
CA ASN A 115 15.47 2.74 -25.63
C ASN A 115 16.42 1.54 -25.59
N LYS A 116 16.94 1.15 -26.76
CA LYS A 116 17.95 0.08 -26.88
C LYS A 116 19.25 0.40 -26.13
N SER A 117 19.52 1.68 -25.88
CA SER A 117 20.64 2.17 -25.07
C SER A 117 20.49 1.90 -23.57
N GLY A 118 19.38 1.31 -23.12
CA GLY A 118 19.14 0.98 -21.72
C GLY A 118 18.53 2.13 -20.89
N LYS A 119 18.14 3.23 -21.53
CA LYS A 119 17.57 4.41 -20.86
C LYS A 119 16.11 4.63 -21.22
N TRP A 120 15.37 5.31 -20.35
CA TRP A 120 13.99 5.75 -20.57
C TRP A 120 13.96 7.14 -21.19
N VAL A 121 13.28 7.33 -22.30
CA VAL A 121 13.28 8.62 -23.01
C VAL A 121 11.86 9.14 -23.21
N ILE A 122 11.64 10.44 -23.01
CA ILE A 122 10.39 11.12 -23.36
C ILE A 122 10.29 11.21 -24.87
N THR A 123 9.28 10.56 -25.45
CA THR A 123 9.03 10.51 -26.89
C THR A 123 7.88 11.39 -27.35
N ARG A 124 7.07 11.87 -26.41
CA ARG A 124 5.98 12.79 -26.68
C ARG A 124 5.66 13.58 -25.43
N PHE A 125 5.46 14.88 -25.57
CA PHE A 125 4.97 15.76 -24.52
C PHE A 125 3.82 16.61 -25.03
N ILE A 126 2.71 16.63 -24.29
CA ILE A 126 1.55 17.50 -24.53
C ILE A 126 1.35 18.31 -23.26
N LYS A 127 1.51 19.63 -23.36
CA LYS A 127 1.44 20.56 -22.23
C LYS A 127 0.02 21.06 -21.98
N GLU A 128 -0.79 21.14 -23.03
CA GLU A 128 -2.05 21.86 -23.01
C GLU A 128 -3.10 21.16 -22.13
N HIS A 129 -3.60 21.90 -21.13
CA HIS A 129 -4.74 21.51 -20.32
C HIS A 129 -6.00 22.23 -20.80
N ASN A 130 -7.13 21.52 -20.77
CA ASN A 130 -8.44 22.08 -21.09
C ASN A 130 -9.24 22.50 -19.84
N HIS A 131 -8.55 22.68 -18.72
CA HIS A 131 -9.14 22.99 -17.42
C HIS A 131 -8.19 23.89 -16.61
N PRO A 132 -8.72 24.68 -15.65
CA PRO A 132 -7.86 25.45 -14.77
C PRO A 132 -6.93 24.52 -13.97
N LEU A 133 -5.68 24.93 -13.87
CA LEU A 133 -4.66 24.31 -13.04
C LEU A 133 -4.72 24.96 -11.67
N VAL A 134 -4.82 24.15 -10.62
CA VAL A 134 -4.88 24.65 -9.24
C VAL A 134 -3.56 24.30 -8.59
N VAL A 135 -2.69 25.29 -8.46
CA VAL A 135 -1.46 25.20 -7.65
C VAL A 135 -1.87 25.29 -6.17
N ALA A 136 -2.57 24.27 -5.69
CA ALA A 136 -2.70 24.08 -4.26
C ALA A 136 -1.41 23.41 -3.77
N PRO A 137 -0.74 23.93 -2.74
CA PRO A 137 0.32 23.20 -2.07
C PRO A 137 -0.26 21.87 -1.58
N ARG A 138 -0.03 20.80 -2.34
CA ARG A 138 -0.26 19.47 -1.82
C ARG A 138 0.86 19.23 -0.83
N GLU A 139 0.53 19.21 0.45
CA GLU A 139 1.33 18.49 1.42
C GLU A 139 1.63 17.13 0.81
N ALA A 140 2.92 16.84 0.64
CA ALA A 140 3.36 15.59 0.03
C ALA A 140 2.65 14.45 0.76
N ARG A 141 2.10 13.47 0.02
CA ARG A 141 1.50 12.26 0.60
C ARG A 141 2.57 11.33 1.22
N GLN A 142 3.57 11.92 1.87
CA GLN A 142 4.69 11.25 2.52
C GLN A 142 4.40 10.98 4.00
N THR A 143 3.40 11.64 4.59
CA THR A 143 2.88 11.22 5.89
C THR A 143 1.99 10.00 5.66
N MET A 144 2.36 8.85 6.24
CA MET A 144 1.50 7.67 6.30
C MET A 144 0.10 8.12 6.72
N ASP A 145 -0.90 7.93 5.85
CA ASP A 145 -2.26 8.35 6.12
C ASP A 145 -2.69 7.68 7.44
N GLU A 146 -3.57 8.32 8.21
CA GLU A 146 -4.07 7.73 9.48
C GLU A 146 -4.61 6.31 9.29
N LYS A 147 -5.14 6.03 8.10
CA LYS A 147 -5.58 4.70 7.66
C LYS A 147 -4.42 3.72 7.51
N ASP A 148 -3.30 4.15 6.95
CA ASP A 148 -2.12 3.30 6.77
C ASP A 148 -1.47 2.96 8.12
N LYS A 149 -1.45 3.92 9.06
CA LYS A 149 -1.05 3.65 10.45
C LYS A 149 -1.97 2.61 11.10
N LYS A 150 -3.29 2.77 10.95
CA LYS A 150 -4.26 1.81 11.47
C LYS A 150 -4.12 0.43 10.84
N ILE A 151 -3.82 0.35 9.54
CA ILE A 151 -3.54 -0.91 8.84
C ILE A 151 -2.32 -1.58 9.46
N GLN A 152 -1.23 -0.85 9.73
CA GLN A 152 -0.04 -1.41 10.36
C GLN A 152 -0.34 -1.93 11.77
N GLU A 153 -1.02 -1.13 12.60
CA GLU A 153 -1.41 -1.50 13.96
C GLU A 153 -2.26 -2.78 13.97
N LEU A 154 -3.33 -2.81 13.17
CA LEU A 154 -4.20 -3.99 13.05
C LEU A 154 -3.46 -5.21 12.51
N THR A 155 -2.49 -5.01 11.61
CA THR A 155 -1.67 -6.11 11.07
C THR A 155 -0.80 -6.73 12.17
N VAL A 156 -0.22 -5.91 13.04
CA VAL A 156 0.57 -6.38 14.19
C VAL A 156 -0.33 -7.11 15.19
N GLU A 157 -1.49 -6.53 15.51
CA GLU A 157 -2.44 -7.15 16.44
C GLU A 157 -2.92 -8.52 15.92
N LEU A 158 -3.24 -8.60 14.63
CA LEU A 158 -3.68 -9.84 13.99
C LEU A 158 -2.57 -10.91 13.98
N ARG A 159 -1.30 -10.52 13.81
CA ARG A 159 -0.15 -11.44 13.97
C ARG A 159 -0.04 -11.97 15.40
N ASN A 160 -0.21 -11.10 16.40
CA ASN A 160 -0.15 -11.50 17.80
C ASN A 160 -1.29 -12.47 18.16
N LYS A 161 -2.52 -12.18 17.74
CA LYS A 161 -3.68 -13.07 17.94
C LYS A 161 -3.50 -14.42 17.25
N LYS A 162 -2.91 -14.45 16.05
CA LYS A 162 -2.59 -15.70 15.35
C LYS A 162 -1.60 -16.56 16.13
N ARG A 163 -0.53 -15.96 16.67
CA ARG A 163 0.45 -16.68 17.50
C ARG A 163 -0.19 -17.26 18.76
N LEU A 164 -1.02 -16.46 19.44
CA LEU A 164 -1.74 -16.91 20.63
C LEU A 164 -2.69 -18.07 20.31
N CYS A 165 -3.43 -17.99 19.21
CA CYS A 165 -4.34 -19.04 18.78
C CYS A 165 -3.59 -20.35 18.46
N ALA A 166 -2.43 -20.26 17.80
CA ALA A 166 -1.59 -21.43 17.53
C ALA A 166 -1.13 -22.11 18.83
N ALA A 167 -0.69 -21.34 19.83
CA ALA A 167 -0.28 -21.89 21.12
C ALA A 167 -1.46 -22.60 21.84
N TYR A 168 -2.65 -22.00 21.86
CA TYR A 168 -3.83 -22.65 22.43
C TYR A 168 -4.23 -23.91 21.65
N GLN A 169 -4.14 -23.90 20.32
CA GLN A 169 -4.39 -25.08 19.50
C GLN A 169 -3.38 -26.20 19.79
N GLU A 170 -2.09 -25.88 19.95
CA GLU A 170 -1.07 -26.84 20.33
C GLU A 170 -1.35 -27.46 21.71
N GLN A 171 -1.73 -26.64 22.69
CA GLN A 171 -2.11 -27.12 24.02
C GLN A 171 -3.32 -28.06 23.97
N LEU A 172 -4.38 -27.69 23.24
CA LEU A 172 -5.57 -28.52 23.08
C LEU A 172 -5.22 -29.84 22.37
N THR A 173 -4.38 -29.78 21.33
CA THR A 173 -3.96 -30.97 20.58
C THR A 173 -3.13 -31.91 21.47
N ALA A 174 -2.25 -31.37 22.31
CA ALA A 174 -1.48 -32.16 23.26
C ALA A 174 -2.40 -32.84 24.30
N PHE A 175 -3.38 -32.10 24.84
CA PHE A 175 -4.36 -32.66 25.78
C PHE A 175 -5.18 -33.78 25.14
N MET A 176 -5.69 -33.56 23.92
CA MET A 176 -6.47 -34.58 23.20
C MET A 176 -5.65 -35.87 22.97
N LYS A 177 -4.36 -35.75 22.63
CA LYS A 177 -3.47 -36.92 22.50
C LYS A 177 -3.32 -37.69 23.81
N ILE A 178 -3.23 -37.01 24.95
CA ILE A 178 -3.13 -37.66 26.26
C ILE A 178 -4.41 -38.45 26.56
N VAL A 179 -5.58 -37.85 26.29
CA VAL A 179 -6.88 -38.51 26.51
C VAL A 179 -7.04 -39.73 25.60
N GLU A 180 -6.68 -39.60 24.32
CA GLU A 180 -6.72 -40.71 23.35
C GLU A 180 -5.80 -41.86 23.78
N GLU A 181 -4.57 -41.55 24.20
CA GLU A 181 -3.62 -42.56 24.66
C GLU A 181 -4.14 -43.30 25.90
N HIS A 182 -4.67 -42.57 26.88
CA HIS A 182 -5.26 -43.18 28.06
C HIS A 182 -6.47 -44.07 27.72
N SER A 183 -7.33 -43.62 26.81
CA SER A 183 -8.47 -44.40 26.31
C SER A 183 -8.00 -45.70 25.63
N ASN A 184 -6.97 -45.62 24.78
CA ASN A 184 -6.37 -46.78 24.12
C ASN A 184 -5.74 -47.76 25.13
N GLN A 185 -5.07 -47.26 26.16
CA GLN A 185 -4.50 -48.09 27.22
C GLN A 185 -5.58 -48.81 28.02
N LEU A 186 -6.67 -48.12 28.38
CA LEU A 186 -7.79 -48.72 29.07
C LEU A 186 -8.46 -49.80 28.22
N SER A 187 -8.69 -49.52 26.93
CA SER A 187 -9.24 -50.47 25.96
C SER A 187 -8.38 -51.74 25.85
N LYS A 188 -7.05 -51.60 25.76
CA LYS A 188 -6.12 -52.74 25.76
C LYS A 188 -6.23 -53.58 27.04
N LYS A 189 -6.30 -52.95 28.22
CA LYS A 189 -6.46 -53.66 29.50
C LYS A 189 -7.78 -54.43 29.55
N VAL A 190 -8.87 -53.81 29.13
CA VAL A 190 -10.19 -54.46 29.05
C VAL A 190 -10.13 -55.65 28.09
N GLN A 191 -9.54 -55.48 26.91
CA GLN A 191 -9.39 -56.56 25.93
C GLN A 191 -8.57 -57.73 26.47
N ASN A 192 -7.49 -57.47 27.22
CA ASN A 192 -6.71 -58.52 27.87
C ASN A 192 -7.53 -59.29 28.90
N VAL A 193 -8.31 -58.61 29.74
CA VAL A 193 -9.19 -59.28 30.71
C VAL A 193 -10.23 -60.14 30.00
N VAL A 194 -10.85 -59.62 28.94
CA VAL A 194 -11.83 -60.37 28.13
C VAL A 194 -11.18 -61.60 27.48
N ASN A 195 -9.96 -61.47 26.95
CA ASN A 195 -9.23 -62.60 26.35
C ASN A 195 -8.89 -63.66 27.41
N ASN A 196 -8.37 -63.24 28.57
CA ASN A 196 -8.07 -64.15 29.67
C ASN A 196 -9.33 -64.90 30.13
N LEU A 197 -10.47 -64.22 30.28
CA LEU A 197 -11.74 -64.87 30.65
C LEU A 197 -12.17 -65.92 29.62
N LYS A 198 -12.06 -65.63 28.32
CA LYS A 198 -12.34 -66.60 27.25
C LYS A 198 -11.42 -67.82 27.29
N GLU A 199 -10.14 -67.62 27.62
CA GLU A 199 -9.20 -68.74 27.79
C GLU A 199 -9.61 -69.63 28.98
N TYR A 200 -9.99 -69.05 30.13
CA TYR A 200 -10.49 -69.80 31.27
C TYR A 200 -11.78 -70.58 30.95
N GLU A 201 -12.76 -69.94 30.31
CA GLU A 201 -14.01 -70.58 29.85
C GLU A 201 -13.74 -71.73 28.86
N SER A 202 -12.64 -71.68 28.10
CA SER A 202 -12.26 -72.74 27.15
C SER A 202 -11.61 -73.95 27.82
N ILE A 203 -11.01 -73.77 29.00
CA ILE A 203 -10.33 -74.83 29.77
C ILE A 203 -11.30 -75.52 30.76
N GLU A 204 -12.29 -74.79 31.26
CA GLU A 204 -13.31 -75.28 32.22
C GLU A 204 -14.03 -76.59 31.79
N PRO A 205 -14.44 -76.81 30.53
CA PRO A 205 -15.03 -78.07 30.10
C PRO A 205 -14.04 -79.25 30.12
N GLN A 206 -12.74 -79.01 29.93
CA GLN A 206 -11.71 -80.06 29.90
C GLN A 206 -11.37 -80.58 31.29
N LEU A 207 -11.45 -79.72 32.31
CA LEU A 207 -11.25 -80.09 33.72
C LEU A 207 -12.44 -80.85 34.31
N LEU A 208 -13.66 -80.59 33.81
CA LEU A 208 -14.88 -81.31 34.20
C LEU A 208 -14.98 -82.71 33.57
N GLN A 209 -14.24 -83.01 32.49
CA GLN A 209 -14.15 -84.33 31.86
C GLN A 209 -13.09 -85.27 32.48
N GLN A 210 -12.24 -84.78 33.40
CA GLN A 210 -11.20 -85.56 34.09
C GLN A 210 -11.58 -86.02 35.51
N ARG A 211 -12.85 -85.90 35.91
CA ARG A 211 -13.41 -86.51 37.13
C ARG A 211 -14.40 -87.61 36.77
#